data_AF-A0A7Y2BHA3-F1
#
_entry.id   AF-A0A7Y2BHA3-F1
#
_cell.length_a   1.000
_cell.length_b   1.000
_cell.length_c   1.000
_cell.angle_alpha   90.00
_cell.angle_beta   90.00
_cell.angle_gamma   90.00
#
_symmetry.space_group_name_H-M   'P 1'
#
loop_
_entity.id
_entity.type
_entity.pdbx_description
1 polymer ?
#
loop_
_entity_poly.entity_id
_entity_poly.type
_entity_poly.pdbx_seq_one_letter_code
_entity_poly.pdbx_strand_id
1 'polypeptide(L)'
;MLALLPGALGCGDDATPPPRTDLPYELYCNIADGNCQLAIYNSVAAKLEATGFPPPNLRTISVDQHADEIRSSIDLQELTGEDASTRGLRLIGFIPEASESLAATQTEFRINQIAAYYSSGNDRITVVDRDYEEVNAQALLAHEFTHAIQERQFGFAEVWAGVNSEDTMLGARSVIEGDAQH
;
A
#
# COMPACT_ATOMS: atom_id res chain seq x y z
N MET A 1 10.88 -66.66 -15.27
CA MET A 1 11.10 -65.90 -16.51
C MET A 1 9.96 -64.90 -16.62
N LEU A 2 10.06 -63.79 -15.90
CA LEU A 2 10.48 -62.47 -16.36
C LEU A 2 9.46 -61.84 -17.34
N ALA A 3 8.68 -60.87 -16.84
CA ALA A 3 8.51 -59.55 -17.45
C ALA A 3 7.69 -58.65 -16.50
N LEU A 4 8.40 -57.81 -15.74
CA LEU A 4 7.84 -56.57 -15.18
C LEU A 4 7.64 -55.57 -16.33
N LEU A 5 6.51 -54.88 -16.35
CA LEU A 5 6.30 -53.66 -17.13
C LEU A 5 5.98 -52.52 -16.16
N PRO A 6 6.85 -51.49 -16.03
CA PRO A 6 6.52 -50.26 -15.33
C PRO A 6 5.84 -49.29 -16.30
N GLY A 7 4.57 -49.01 -16.08
CA GLY A 7 3.88 -47.87 -16.69
C GLY A 7 4.06 -46.66 -15.80
N ALA A 8 4.89 -45.71 -16.23
CA ALA A 8 5.16 -44.47 -15.53
C ALA A 8 3.88 -43.63 -15.36
N LEU A 9 3.49 -43.38 -14.11
CA LEU A 9 2.64 -42.24 -13.74
C LEU A 9 3.54 -41.01 -13.81
N GLY A 10 3.55 -40.36 -14.98
CA GLY A 10 4.10 -39.01 -15.10
C GLY A 10 3.14 -38.02 -14.46
N CYS A 11 3.38 -37.65 -13.20
CA CYS A 11 2.92 -36.38 -12.65
C CYS A 11 3.90 -35.31 -13.14
N GLY A 12 3.74 -34.89 -14.39
CA GLY A 12 4.43 -33.74 -14.94
C GLY A 12 3.36 -32.87 -15.57
N ASP A 13 2.94 -31.86 -14.82
CA ASP A 13 2.40 -30.62 -15.38
C ASP A 13 2.70 -29.53 -14.35
N ASP A 14 3.95 -29.04 -14.39
CA ASP A 14 4.29 -27.66 -14.04
C ASP A 14 3.62 -26.73 -15.07
N ALA A 15 2.30 -26.81 -15.17
CA ALA A 15 1.51 -25.94 -16.01
C ALA A 15 1.32 -24.64 -15.25
N THR A 16 2.21 -23.68 -15.51
CA THR A 16 1.92 -22.27 -15.28
C THR A 16 0.52 -22.00 -15.86
N PRO A 17 -0.44 -21.50 -15.07
CA PRO A 17 -1.77 -21.22 -15.59
C PRO A 17 -1.66 -20.32 -16.82
N PRO A 18 -2.46 -20.56 -17.88
CA PRO A 18 -2.42 -19.70 -19.06
C PRO A 18 -2.81 -18.27 -18.65
N PRO A 19 -2.16 -17.24 -19.22
CA PRO A 19 -2.50 -15.86 -18.93
C PRO A 19 -3.97 -15.61 -19.28
N ARG A 20 -4.74 -15.06 -18.35
CA ARG A 20 -6.14 -14.68 -18.58
C ARG A 20 -6.17 -13.42 -19.44
N THR A 21 -6.82 -13.52 -20.60
CA THR A 21 -6.85 -12.46 -21.64
C THR A 21 -8.14 -11.63 -21.63
N ASP A 22 -8.92 -11.67 -20.55
CA ASP A 22 -10.24 -11.06 -20.44
C ASP A 22 -10.25 -9.65 -19.83
N LEU A 23 -9.09 -9.13 -19.40
CA LEU A 23 -8.92 -7.76 -18.92
C LEU A 23 -7.79 -7.03 -19.68
N PRO A 24 -7.93 -5.73 -19.99
CA PRO A 24 -7.04 -5.02 -20.91
C PRO A 24 -5.67 -4.62 -20.32
N TYR A 25 -5.15 -5.33 -19.31
CA TYR A 25 -3.86 -4.96 -18.71
C TYR A 25 -2.98 -6.16 -18.38
N GLU A 26 -1.70 -6.03 -18.73
CA GLU A 26 -0.54 -6.82 -18.28
C GLU A 26 -0.31 -6.65 -16.76
N LEU A 27 -1.33 -6.89 -15.94
CA LEU A 27 -1.35 -6.50 -14.53
C LEU A 27 -1.80 -7.67 -13.63
N TYR A 28 -1.05 -8.76 -13.77
CA TYR A 28 -0.94 -9.86 -12.81
C TYR A 28 0.56 -10.03 -12.52
N CYS A 29 1.11 -9.06 -11.79
CA CYS A 29 2.52 -9.06 -11.42
C CYS A 29 2.70 -8.72 -9.94
N ASN A 30 3.80 -9.20 -9.39
CA ASN A 30 4.18 -8.89 -8.02
C ASN A 30 4.68 -7.45 -7.93
N ILE A 31 3.99 -6.60 -7.15
CA ILE A 31 4.36 -5.19 -6.95
C ILE A 31 5.69 -4.99 -6.24
N ALA A 32 6.29 -6.04 -5.67
CA ALA A 32 7.65 -6.03 -5.15
C ALA A 32 8.72 -6.06 -6.27
N ASP A 33 8.35 -6.48 -7.49
CA ASP A 33 9.24 -6.57 -8.64
C ASP A 33 9.39 -5.21 -9.35
N GLY A 34 10.65 -4.86 -9.68
CA GLY A 34 10.95 -3.56 -10.29
C GLY A 34 10.38 -3.36 -11.70
N ASN A 35 10.22 -4.42 -12.50
CA ASN A 35 9.62 -4.29 -13.83
C ASN A 35 8.11 -4.07 -13.72
N CYS A 36 7.46 -4.76 -12.78
CA CYS A 36 6.05 -4.54 -12.45
C CYS A 36 5.81 -3.08 -12.01
N GLN A 37 6.62 -2.59 -11.06
CA GLN A 37 6.57 -1.20 -10.59
C GLN A 37 6.72 -0.19 -11.73
N LEU A 38 7.68 -0.41 -12.63
CA LEU A 38 7.91 0.49 -13.77
C LEU A 38 6.76 0.45 -14.78
N ALA A 39 6.19 -0.72 -15.05
CA ALA A 39 5.05 -0.86 -15.97
C ALA A 39 3.80 -0.13 -15.45
N ILE A 40 3.52 -0.28 -14.15
CA ILE A 40 2.43 0.44 -13.49
C ILE A 40 2.69 1.95 -13.52
N TYR A 41 3.90 2.39 -13.16
CA TYR A 41 4.26 3.81 -13.20
C TYR A 41 4.04 4.41 -14.59
N ASN A 42 4.54 3.77 -15.64
CA ASN A 42 4.39 4.27 -17.00
C ASN A 42 2.92 4.37 -17.43
N SER A 43 2.09 3.41 -17.00
CA SER A 43 0.66 3.42 -17.27
C SER A 43 -0.05 4.58 -16.58
N VAL A 44 0.25 4.80 -15.30
CA VAL A 44 -0.29 5.94 -14.52
C VAL A 44 0.20 7.27 -15.09
N ALA A 45 1.50 7.40 -15.36
CA ALA A 45 2.08 8.60 -15.93
C ALA A 45 1.50 8.94 -17.30
N ALA A 46 1.25 7.95 -18.16
CA ALA A 46 0.57 8.17 -19.43
C ALA A 46 -0.87 8.66 -19.25
N LYS A 47 -1.62 8.04 -18.33
CA LYS A 47 -3.01 8.42 -18.01
C LYS A 47 -3.12 9.84 -17.46
N LEU A 48 -2.14 10.28 -16.68
CA LEU A 48 -2.09 11.62 -16.07
C LEU A 48 -1.34 12.65 -16.93
N GLU A 49 -0.97 12.32 -18.17
CA GLU A 49 -0.16 13.18 -19.06
C GLU A 49 1.15 13.66 -18.41
N ALA A 50 1.72 12.82 -17.54
CA ALA A 50 2.85 13.07 -16.66
C ALA A 50 4.12 12.34 -17.10
N THR A 51 4.22 11.89 -18.36
CA THR A 51 5.36 11.10 -18.87
C THR A 51 6.70 11.82 -18.82
N GLY A 52 6.70 13.14 -18.59
CA GLY A 52 7.92 13.94 -18.40
C GLY A 52 8.51 13.86 -16.99
N PHE A 53 7.79 13.29 -16.02
CA PHE A 53 8.29 13.11 -14.66
C PHE A 53 9.04 11.78 -14.52
N PRO A 54 10.18 11.75 -13.79
CA PRO A 54 10.85 10.50 -13.48
C PRO A 54 10.05 9.69 -12.45
N PRO A 55 10.16 8.34 -12.45
CA PRO A 55 9.56 7.52 -11.41
C PRO A 55 10.10 7.90 -10.02
N PRO A 56 9.26 7.82 -8.96
CA PRO A 56 9.71 8.06 -7.60
C PRO A 56 10.72 7.02 -7.13
N ASN A 57 11.41 7.32 -6.03
CA ASN A 57 12.22 6.31 -5.38
C ASN A 57 11.30 5.22 -4.83
N LEU A 58 11.59 3.97 -5.16
CA LEU A 58 10.90 2.82 -4.61
C LEU A 58 11.82 2.06 -3.67
N ARG A 59 11.24 1.53 -2.60
CA ARG A 59 11.85 0.48 -1.80
C ARG A 59 10.80 -0.58 -1.49
N THR A 60 11.26 -1.82 -1.42
CA THR A 60 10.47 -2.94 -0.94
C THR A 60 11.04 -3.38 0.42
N ILE A 61 10.19 -3.59 1.41
CA ILE A 61 10.57 -4.04 2.76
C ILE A 61 9.74 -5.25 3.17
N SER A 62 10.25 -6.07 4.09
CA SER A 62 9.44 -7.17 4.66
C SER A 62 8.36 -6.64 5.60
N VAL A 63 7.36 -7.48 5.89
CA VAL A 63 6.35 -7.20 6.93
C VAL A 63 6.99 -6.91 8.28
N ASP A 64 8.02 -7.67 8.66
CA ASP A 64 8.71 -7.49 9.94
C ASP A 64 9.42 -6.13 9.99
N GLN A 65 10.10 -5.75 8.90
CA GLN A 65 10.74 -4.44 8.81
C GLN A 65 9.72 -3.31 8.86
N HIS A 66 8.58 -3.44 8.17
CA HIS A 66 7.49 -2.46 8.25
C HIS A 66 6.97 -2.31 9.68
N ALA A 67 6.75 -3.43 10.36
CA ALA A 67 6.28 -3.43 11.74
C ALA A 67 7.28 -2.74 12.69
N ASP A 68 8.58 -3.00 12.52
CA ASP A 68 9.64 -2.37 13.29
C ASP A 68 9.73 -0.86 13.04
N GLU A 69 9.64 -0.44 11.76
CA GLU A 69 9.68 0.98 11.40
C GLU A 69 8.47 1.74 11.98
N ILE A 70 7.26 1.19 11.85
CA ILE A 70 6.06 1.79 12.44
C ILE A 70 6.21 1.88 13.95
N ARG A 71 6.63 0.80 14.64
CA ARG A 71 6.80 0.82 16.10
C ARG A 71 7.86 1.81 16.56
N SER A 72 8.95 1.97 15.79
CA SER A 72 10.01 2.94 16.10
C SER A 72 9.57 4.40 15.94
N SER A 73 8.53 4.65 15.15
CA SER A 73 8.01 6.00 14.88
C SER A 73 7.01 6.50 15.92
N ILE A 74 6.59 5.66 16.86
CA ILE A 74 5.56 5.98 17.84
C ILE A 74 6.18 6.56 19.11
N ASP A 75 5.56 7.62 19.64
CA ASP A 75 5.82 8.05 21.00
C ASP A 75 5.17 7.06 21.98
N LEU A 76 6.00 6.36 22.77
CA LEU A 76 5.53 5.38 23.75
C LEU A 76 4.54 5.96 24.76
N GLN A 77 4.55 7.27 24.99
CA GLN A 77 3.57 7.94 25.86
C GLN A 77 2.15 7.96 25.26
N GLU A 78 2.01 7.89 23.93
CA GLU A 78 0.70 7.79 23.25
C GLU A 78 0.14 6.37 23.29
N LEU A 79 0.98 5.36 23.48
CA LEU A 79 0.56 3.97 23.62
C LEU A 79 0.04 3.67 25.03
N THR A 80 0.60 4.31 26.05
CA THR A 80 0.26 4.06 27.45
C THR A 80 -0.63 5.17 28.01
N GLY A 81 -1.93 5.09 27.76
CA GLY A 81 -2.88 6.05 28.35
C GLY A 81 -4.30 5.87 27.86
N GLU A 82 -5.26 5.91 28.78
CA GLU A 82 -6.67 5.99 28.44
C GLU A 82 -7.10 7.46 28.43
N ASP A 83 -6.96 8.11 27.28
CA ASP A 83 -7.49 9.46 27.07
C ASP A 83 -9.02 9.46 26.90
N ALA A 84 -9.64 10.64 26.87
CA ALA A 84 -11.10 10.75 26.76
C ALA A 84 -11.65 10.20 25.44
N SER A 85 -10.90 10.32 24.34
CA SER A 85 -11.24 9.77 23.03
C SER A 85 -11.12 8.26 23.01
N THR A 86 -10.05 7.70 23.57
CA THR A 86 -9.88 6.25 23.75
C THR A 86 -11.06 5.66 24.54
N ARG A 87 -11.44 6.25 25.68
CA ARG A 87 -12.63 5.81 26.44
C ARG A 87 -13.91 5.90 25.63
N GLY A 88 -14.14 7.04 24.97
CA GLY A 88 -15.35 7.29 24.18
C GLY A 88 -15.51 6.27 23.06
N LEU A 89 -14.46 6.04 22.26
CA LEU A 89 -14.46 5.09 21.16
C LEU A 89 -14.59 3.63 21.62
N ARG A 90 -14.04 3.29 22.80
CA ARG A 90 -14.24 1.97 23.41
C ARG A 90 -15.70 1.74 23.79
N LEU A 91 -16.38 2.73 24.39
CA LEU A 91 -17.78 2.63 24.78
C LEU A 91 -18.74 2.38 23.60
N ILE A 92 -18.40 2.89 22.41
CA ILE A 92 -19.19 2.68 21.18
C ILE A 92 -18.64 1.54 20.30
N GLY A 93 -17.68 0.76 20.81
CA GLY A 93 -17.19 -0.47 20.16
C GLY A 93 -16.19 -0.28 19.03
N PHE A 94 -15.61 0.91 18.85
CA PHE A 94 -14.60 1.18 17.81
C PHE A 94 -13.16 0.89 18.24
N ILE A 95 -12.91 0.67 19.54
CA ILE A 95 -11.62 0.20 20.05
C ILE A 95 -11.82 -1.20 20.65
N PRO A 96 -11.11 -2.23 20.15
CA PRO A 96 -11.16 -3.57 20.72
C PRO A 96 -10.77 -3.56 22.21
N GLU A 97 -11.40 -4.41 23.04
CA GLU A 97 -11.07 -4.50 24.46
C GLU A 97 -9.59 -4.86 24.69
N ALA A 98 -9.03 -5.68 23.79
CA ALA A 98 -7.63 -6.12 23.82
C ALA A 98 -6.62 -5.01 23.46
N SER A 99 -7.07 -3.89 22.90
CA SER A 99 -6.21 -2.76 22.56
C SER A 99 -6.07 -1.81 23.75
N GLU A 100 -4.85 -1.37 24.04
CA GLU A 100 -4.57 -0.50 25.19
C GLU A 100 -5.04 0.95 24.96
N SER A 101 -4.92 1.45 23.72
CA SER A 101 -5.31 2.81 23.34
C SER A 101 -5.81 2.91 21.90
N LEU A 102 -6.36 4.08 21.53
CA LEU A 102 -6.64 4.41 20.14
C LEU A 102 -5.35 4.35 19.29
N ALA A 103 -4.24 4.89 19.80
CA ALA A 103 -2.96 4.90 19.10
C ALA A 103 -2.43 3.47 18.86
N ALA A 104 -2.57 2.58 19.84
CA ALA A 104 -2.23 1.16 19.67
C ALA A 104 -3.11 0.50 18.58
N THR A 105 -4.41 0.78 18.56
CA THR A 105 -5.33 0.25 17.54
C THR A 105 -4.95 0.74 16.13
N GLN A 106 -4.67 2.04 15.99
CA GLN A 106 -4.23 2.62 14.71
C GLN A 106 -2.88 2.08 14.25
N THR A 107 -1.96 1.83 15.20
CA THR A 107 -0.65 1.24 14.93
C THR A 107 -0.80 -0.16 14.34
N GLU A 108 -1.57 -1.02 15.01
CA GLU A 108 -1.82 -2.38 14.51
C GLU A 108 -2.51 -2.37 13.15
N PHE A 109 -3.43 -1.42 12.91
CA PHE A 109 -4.00 -1.23 11.58
C PHE A 109 -2.91 -0.89 10.55
N ARG A 110 -2.03 0.08 10.83
CA ARG A 110 -0.95 0.49 9.89
C ARG A 110 0.03 -0.64 9.59
N ILE A 111 0.34 -1.47 10.57
CA ILE A 111 1.23 -2.63 10.40
C ILE A 111 0.56 -3.71 9.54
N ASN A 112 -0.73 -3.97 9.78
CA ASN A 112 -1.39 -5.12 9.22
C ASN A 112 -2.16 -4.86 7.92
N GLN A 113 -2.49 -3.61 7.59
CA GLN A 113 -3.39 -3.29 6.47
C GLN A 113 -2.73 -2.45 5.36
N ILE A 114 -1.58 -1.82 5.61
CA ILE A 114 -0.90 -1.01 4.59
C ILE A 114 -0.03 -1.92 3.72
N ALA A 115 -0.30 -1.91 2.41
CA ALA A 115 0.46 -2.68 1.42
C ALA A 115 1.55 -1.86 0.73
N ALA A 116 1.26 -0.60 0.47
CA ALA A 116 2.20 0.38 -0.05
C ALA A 116 1.80 1.75 0.51
N TYR A 117 2.75 2.68 0.55
CA TYR A 117 2.48 4.07 0.89
C TYR A 117 3.53 5.01 0.31
N TYR A 118 3.09 6.19 -0.11
CA TYR A 118 3.93 7.30 -0.50
C TYR A 118 4.30 8.18 0.71
N SER A 119 5.57 8.59 0.78
CA SER A 119 6.08 9.53 1.77
C SER A 119 6.58 10.79 1.08
N SER A 120 5.81 11.87 1.18
CA SER A 120 6.14 13.16 0.54
C SER A 120 7.49 13.72 1.00
N GLY A 121 7.78 13.65 2.30
CA GLY A 121 9.03 14.18 2.87
C GLY A 121 10.31 13.54 2.34
N ASN A 122 10.24 12.35 1.74
CA ASN A 122 11.39 11.64 1.17
C ASN A 122 11.23 11.33 -0.33
N ASP A 123 10.15 11.80 -0.96
CA ASP A 123 9.74 11.45 -2.34
C ASP A 123 9.96 9.95 -2.64
N ARG A 124 9.31 9.11 -1.81
CA ARG A 124 9.54 7.67 -1.80
C ARG A 124 8.26 6.89 -1.59
N ILE A 125 8.06 5.89 -2.43
CA ILE A 125 7.06 4.84 -2.23
C ILE A 125 7.73 3.66 -1.51
N THR A 126 7.08 3.20 -0.46
CA THR A 126 7.45 1.94 0.23
C THR A 126 6.41 0.90 -0.10
N VAL A 127 6.86 -0.25 -0.60
CA VAL A 127 6.04 -1.45 -0.80
C VAL A 127 6.38 -2.45 0.31
N VAL A 128 5.36 -2.98 0.98
CA VAL A 128 5.53 -4.04 1.98
C VAL A 128 5.37 -5.38 1.28
N ASP A 129 6.40 -6.21 1.26
CA ASP A 129 6.38 -7.53 0.63
C ASP A 129 5.64 -8.54 1.51
N ARG A 130 4.48 -8.98 1.04
CA ARG A 130 3.66 -10.05 1.61
C ARG A 130 2.77 -10.63 0.52
N ASP A 131 2.08 -11.71 0.89
CA ASP A 131 1.13 -12.37 0.01
C ASP A 131 -0.14 -11.52 -0.13
N TYR A 132 -0.36 -10.97 -1.34
CA TYR A 132 -1.55 -10.18 -1.68
C TYR A 132 -2.25 -10.79 -2.89
N GLU A 133 -3.56 -10.53 -3.02
CA GLU A 133 -4.18 -10.65 -4.33
C GLU A 133 -3.61 -9.58 -5.28
N GLU A 134 -2.99 -10.04 -6.38
CA GLU A 134 -2.19 -9.20 -7.28
C GLU A 134 -2.95 -7.99 -7.81
N VAL A 135 -4.24 -8.13 -8.16
CA VAL A 135 -5.07 -7.03 -8.68
C VAL A 135 -5.23 -5.91 -7.65
N ASN A 136 -5.47 -6.27 -6.38
CA ASN A 136 -5.62 -5.29 -5.31
C ASN A 136 -4.30 -4.59 -4.99
N ALA A 137 -3.19 -5.34 -5.01
CA ALA A 137 -1.86 -4.80 -4.76
C ALA A 137 -1.43 -3.78 -5.82
N GLN A 138 -1.72 -4.05 -7.08
CA GLN A 138 -1.36 -3.16 -8.20
C GLN A 138 -2.20 -1.90 -8.24
N ALA A 139 -3.51 -2.00 -7.93
CA ALA A 139 -4.35 -0.82 -7.76
C ALA A 139 -3.83 0.08 -6.63
N LEU A 140 -3.41 -0.50 -5.50
CA LEU A 140 -2.79 0.23 -4.41
C LEU A 140 -1.49 0.91 -4.86
N LEU A 141 -0.61 0.21 -5.57
CA LEU A 141 0.63 0.84 -6.06
C LEU A 141 0.35 1.96 -7.08
N ALA A 142 -0.66 1.80 -7.94
CA ALA A 142 -1.09 2.85 -8.87
C ALA A 142 -1.62 4.10 -8.14
N HIS A 143 -2.38 3.90 -7.05
CA HIS A 143 -2.81 4.96 -6.14
C HIS A 143 -1.60 5.73 -5.59
N GLU A 144 -0.58 5.03 -5.09
CA GLU A 144 0.63 5.68 -4.55
C GLU A 144 1.46 6.41 -5.62
N PHE A 145 1.52 5.89 -6.85
CA PHE A 145 2.17 6.61 -7.95
C PHE A 145 1.43 7.91 -8.32
N THR A 146 0.10 7.91 -8.21
CA THR A 146 -0.69 9.12 -8.43
C THR A 146 -0.30 10.20 -7.42
N HIS A 147 -0.15 9.85 -6.14
CA HIS A 147 0.37 10.79 -5.14
C HIS A 147 1.77 11.32 -5.45
N ALA A 148 2.68 10.45 -5.87
CA ALA A 148 4.03 10.88 -6.23
C ALA A 148 4.04 11.85 -7.43
N ILE A 149 3.18 11.63 -8.43
CA ILE A 149 3.04 12.53 -9.58
C ILE A 149 2.38 13.85 -9.17
N GLN A 150 1.30 13.81 -8.38
CA GLN A 150 0.61 14.99 -7.88
C GLN A 150 1.53 15.89 -7.05
N GLU A 151 2.35 15.31 -6.18
CA GLU A 151 3.34 16.08 -5.40
C GLU A 151 4.30 16.84 -6.32
N ARG A 152 4.75 16.23 -7.42
CA ARG A 152 5.66 16.89 -8.37
C ARG A 152 4.95 17.94 -9.25
N GLN A 153 3.68 17.72 -9.57
CA GLN A 153 2.91 18.64 -10.40
C GLN A 153 2.41 19.86 -9.62
N PHE A 154 1.99 19.65 -8.37
CA PHE A 154 1.22 20.64 -7.62
C PHE A 154 1.84 21.01 -6.27
N GLY A 155 2.64 20.12 -5.67
CA GLY A 155 3.24 20.32 -4.35
C GLY A 155 2.22 20.36 -3.22
N PHE A 156 2.16 19.33 -2.39
CA PHE A 156 1.17 19.27 -1.30
C PHE A 156 1.38 20.34 -0.24
N ALA A 157 2.60 20.90 -0.10
CA ALA A 157 2.86 21.97 0.85
C ALA A 157 1.89 23.16 0.70
N GLU A 158 1.48 23.48 -0.53
CA GLU A 158 0.52 24.55 -0.80
C GLU A 158 -0.91 24.16 -0.40
N VAL A 159 -1.31 22.91 -0.65
CA VAL A 159 -2.61 22.36 -0.23
C VAL A 159 -2.73 22.34 1.30
N TRP A 160 -1.62 22.07 2.00
CA TRP A 160 -1.57 22.04 3.47
C TRP A 160 -1.40 23.43 4.12
N ALA A 161 -1.03 24.48 3.38
CA ALA A 161 -0.62 25.78 3.91
C ALA A 161 -1.68 26.53 4.74
N GLY A 162 -2.95 26.11 4.69
CA GLY A 162 -4.07 26.71 5.42
C GLY A 162 -4.77 25.79 6.41
N VAL A 163 -4.27 24.57 6.63
CA VAL A 163 -4.94 23.59 7.49
C VAL A 163 -4.75 23.95 8.96
N ASN A 164 -5.85 24.30 9.63
CA ASN A 164 -5.86 24.72 11.04
C ASN A 164 -7.09 24.21 11.83
N SER A 165 -7.90 23.38 11.20
CA SER A 165 -9.09 22.75 11.76
C SER A 165 -9.29 21.36 11.17
N GLU A 166 -10.09 20.52 11.84
CA GLU A 166 -10.47 19.20 11.32
C GLU A 166 -11.15 19.32 9.95
N ASP A 167 -12.03 20.30 9.76
CA ASP A 167 -12.72 20.52 8.48
C ASP A 167 -11.75 20.85 7.35
N THR A 168 -10.77 21.73 7.61
CA THR A 168 -9.75 22.09 6.61
C THR A 168 -8.80 20.94 6.32
N MET A 169 -8.49 20.11 7.33
CA MET A 169 -7.72 18.88 7.14
C MET A 169 -8.49 17.87 6.28
N LEU A 170 -9.77 17.64 6.56
CA LEU A 170 -10.61 16.73 5.76
C LEU A 170 -10.76 17.22 4.33
N GLY A 171 -10.90 18.54 4.13
CA GLY A 171 -10.92 19.15 2.79
C GLY A 171 -9.63 18.89 2.02
N ALA A 172 -8.47 19.16 2.63
CA ALA A 172 -7.17 18.89 2.02
C ALA A 172 -6.98 17.41 1.66
N ARG A 173 -7.32 16.50 2.58
CA ARG A 173 -7.27 15.04 2.32
C ARG A 173 -8.20 14.63 1.19
N SER A 174 -9.41 15.19 1.14
CA SER A 174 -10.40 14.82 0.12
C SER A 174 -9.91 15.17 -1.29
N VAL A 175 -9.18 16.27 -1.45
CA VAL A 175 -8.56 16.65 -2.73
C VAL A 175 -7.42 15.68 -3.08
N ILE A 176 -6.51 15.42 -2.15
CA ILE A 176 -5.32 14.59 -2.39
C ILE A 176 -5.71 13.12 -2.67
N GLU A 177 -6.54 12.54 -1.81
CA GLU A 177 -6.95 11.12 -1.87
C GLU A 177 -8.03 10.87 -2.93
N GLY A 178 -8.88 11.87 -3.21
CA GLY A 178 -9.97 11.74 -4.17
C GLY A 178 -9.48 11.56 -5.60
N ASP A 179 -8.43 12.30 -5.98
CA ASP A 179 -7.84 12.26 -7.32
C ASP A 179 -7.01 10.98 -7.57
N ALA A 180 -6.69 10.21 -6.54
CA ALA A 180 -5.94 8.94 -6.64
C ALA A 180 -6.83 7.70 -6.87
N GLN A 181 -8.16 7.88 -6.95
CA GLN A 181 -9.16 6.81 -7.18
C GLN A 181 -9.26 6.44 -8.68
N HIS A 182 -8.22 5.87 -9.28
CA HIS A 182 -8.14 5.70 -10.75
C HIS A 182 -7.60 4.37 -11.25
#